data_AF-A0A2V9GDJ1-F1
#
_entry.id   AF-A0A2V9GDJ1-F1
#
_cell.length_a   1.000
_cell.length_b   1.000
_cell.length_c   1.000
_cell.angle_alpha   90.00
_cell.angle_beta   90.00
_cell.angle_gamma   90.00
#
_symmetry.space_group_name_H-M   'P 1'
#
loop_
_entity.id
_entity.type
_entity.pdbx_description
1 polymer ?
#
loop_
_entity_poly.entity_id
_entity_poly.type
_entity_poly.pdbx_seq_one_letter_code
_entity_poly.pdbx_strand_id
1 'polypeptide(L)'
;MLRLDQPRRGHGGGNVYVGQLDGRLVALDQKTGKANWLIQAEPWQQGYTITAAPLYYDGMVIAAFAGGEKAVRGRVKAYDAKDGHLIWTFYTIPGPGEIGHDTWPKDNDAWKYGGATVWQTPAVDPELGLIYFTTGNPGPDFNGRIRPGDNLFSTSMVALDAKNGKYRWHFQQIHHDLWDYDGPNPVMLFDVKVGGRIRKAAAEANKDGWVYILDRTNGKPLIGIDEKPVPQEPRQFTSPTQPIPRGDAFVPHSIDIAPEGYTLVNQGRTFTPFWGEPIVLKPGPRGGANWAPSSYDPGTNLYYVCATDAATLFKGGEDDEKLLQEGQGYLGGAFGRRGERSGQRFRVRG
;
A
#
# COMPACT_ATOMS: atom_id res chain seq x y z
N MET A 1 -6.96 -22.26 -17.36
CA MET A 1 -7.83 -22.34 -16.16
C MET A 1 -6.93 -22.20 -14.93
N LEU A 2 -6.57 -20.97 -14.57
CA LEU A 2 -5.77 -20.66 -13.38
C LEU A 2 -6.73 -20.54 -12.20
N ARG A 3 -6.65 -21.45 -11.22
CA ARG A 3 -7.43 -21.31 -9.99
C ARG A 3 -6.83 -20.17 -9.15
N LEU A 4 -7.65 -19.17 -8.84
CA LEU A 4 -7.35 -18.00 -8.01
C LEU A 4 -7.49 -18.29 -6.49
N ASP A 5 -7.29 -19.54 -6.05
CA ASP A 5 -7.63 -20.01 -4.71
C ASP A 5 -6.44 -20.49 -3.86
N GLN A 6 -5.20 -20.08 -4.16
CA GLN A 6 -4.05 -20.49 -3.34
C GLN A 6 -3.96 -19.63 -2.06
N PRO A 7 -4.23 -20.19 -0.86
CA PRO A 7 -3.97 -19.50 0.39
C PRO A 7 -2.47 -19.25 0.54
N ARG A 8 -2.07 -18.00 0.78
CA ARG A 8 -0.69 -17.64 1.09
C ARG A 8 -0.36 -18.07 2.53
N ARG A 9 0.76 -18.76 2.74
CA ARG A 9 1.08 -19.49 3.99
C ARG A 9 2.33 -18.94 4.68
N GLY A 10 2.27 -18.78 5.99
CA GLY A 10 3.45 -18.67 6.86
C GLY A 10 3.76 -20.00 7.54
N HIS A 11 5.01 -20.26 7.92
CA HIS A 11 5.42 -21.50 8.58
C HIS A 11 6.29 -21.23 9.80
N GLY A 12 6.04 -21.95 10.91
CA GLY A 12 6.86 -21.85 12.11
C GLY A 12 6.19 -22.48 13.34
N GLY A 13 6.98 -22.81 14.37
CA GLY A 13 6.46 -23.39 15.61
C GLY A 13 5.69 -24.71 15.46
N GLY A 14 5.92 -25.46 14.37
CA GLY A 14 5.18 -26.68 14.05
C GLY A 14 3.88 -26.48 13.27
N ASN A 15 3.57 -25.24 12.86
CA ASN A 15 2.31 -24.88 12.20
C ASN A 15 2.50 -24.29 10.80
N VAL A 16 1.42 -24.36 10.02
CA VAL A 16 1.14 -23.56 8.83
C VAL A 16 0.08 -22.52 9.18
N TYR A 17 0.37 -21.24 8.97
CA TYR A 17 -0.54 -20.14 9.22
C TYR A 17 -1.21 -19.67 7.93
N VAL A 18 -2.53 -19.56 7.95
CA VAL A 18 -3.35 -19.20 6.78
C VAL A 18 -4.29 -18.05 7.12
N GLY A 19 -4.18 -16.97 6.37
CA GLY A 19 -5.18 -15.90 6.34
C GLY A 19 -6.28 -16.22 5.34
N GLN A 20 -7.52 -15.90 5.68
CA GLN A 20 -8.71 -16.14 4.86
C GLN A 20 -9.38 -14.83 4.44
N LEU A 21 -10.12 -14.87 3.33
CA LEU A 21 -10.84 -13.71 2.80
C LEU A 21 -11.97 -13.23 3.71
N ASP A 22 -12.49 -14.09 4.59
CA ASP A 22 -13.47 -13.72 5.61
C ASP A 22 -12.83 -13.16 6.90
N GLY A 23 -11.55 -12.80 6.86
CA GLY A 23 -10.82 -12.18 7.97
C GLY A 23 -10.40 -13.14 9.08
N ARG A 24 -10.52 -14.45 8.86
CA ARG A 24 -10.04 -15.48 9.80
C ARG A 24 -8.57 -15.77 9.64
N LEU A 25 -7.90 -16.02 10.76
CA LEU A 25 -6.53 -16.53 10.83
C LEU A 25 -6.55 -17.92 11.45
N VAL A 26 -5.87 -18.87 10.79
CA VAL A 26 -5.87 -20.29 11.19
C VAL A 26 -4.44 -20.78 11.32
N ALA A 27 -4.16 -21.54 12.38
CA ALA A 27 -2.96 -22.35 12.49
C ALA A 27 -3.30 -23.83 12.26
N LEU A 28 -2.66 -24.43 11.27
CA LEU A 28 -2.78 -25.84 10.94
C LEU A 28 -1.52 -26.57 11.37
N ASP A 29 -1.64 -27.72 12.02
CA ASP A 29 -0.50 -28.61 12.27
C ASP A 29 0.19 -28.97 10.95
N GLN A 30 1.51 -28.76 10.88
CA GLN A 30 2.24 -28.88 9.61
C GLN A 30 2.31 -30.32 9.06
N LYS A 31 2.07 -31.34 9.89
CA LYS A 31 2.16 -32.75 9.49
C LYS A 31 0.80 -33.30 9.07
N THR A 32 -0.26 -32.88 9.76
CA THR A 32 -1.60 -33.47 9.65
C THR A 32 -2.60 -32.56 8.95
N GLY A 33 -2.32 -31.25 8.88
CA GLY A 33 -3.23 -30.25 8.35
C GLY A 33 -4.44 -29.95 9.24
N LYS A 34 -4.52 -30.53 10.45
CA LYS A 34 -5.60 -30.25 11.40
C LYS A 34 -5.43 -28.87 12.01
N ALA A 35 -6.53 -28.15 12.22
CA ALA A 35 -6.49 -26.85 12.89
C ALA A 35 -6.12 -27.01 14.37
N ASN A 36 -5.05 -26.35 14.79
CA ASN A 36 -4.67 -26.21 16.19
C ASN A 36 -5.44 -25.05 16.85
N TRP A 37 -5.65 -23.96 16.10
CA TRP A 37 -6.55 -22.87 16.50
C TRP A 37 -7.08 -22.10 15.27
N LEU A 38 -8.17 -21.38 15.48
CA LEU A 38 -8.80 -20.49 14.51
C LEU A 38 -9.37 -19.28 15.26
N ILE A 39 -9.09 -18.08 14.76
CA ILE A 39 -9.60 -16.82 15.32
C ILE A 39 -10.23 -15.95 14.23
N GLN A 40 -11.13 -15.05 14.63
CA GLN A 40 -11.55 -13.93 13.79
C GLN A 40 -10.59 -12.75 14.03
N ALA A 41 -9.70 -12.49 13.07
CA ALA A 41 -8.67 -11.46 13.23
C ALA A 41 -9.23 -10.05 12.98
N GLU A 42 -10.10 -9.93 11.98
CA GLU A 42 -10.91 -8.74 11.65
C GLU A 42 -12.26 -9.15 11.02
N PRO A 43 -13.36 -8.39 11.20
CA PRO A 43 -14.65 -8.73 10.61
C PRO A 43 -14.74 -8.31 9.14
N TRP A 44 -14.99 -9.28 8.26
CA TRP A 44 -15.13 -9.03 6.82
C TRP A 44 -16.32 -8.13 6.46
N GLN A 45 -17.33 -8.05 7.33
CA GLN A 45 -18.48 -7.16 7.17
C GLN A 45 -18.08 -5.67 7.22
N GLN A 46 -16.95 -5.36 7.87
CA GLN A 46 -16.37 -4.01 7.88
C GLN A 46 -15.44 -3.76 6.69
N GLY A 47 -15.27 -4.73 5.77
CA GLY A 47 -14.45 -4.58 4.57
C GLY A 47 -13.03 -5.16 4.66
N TYR A 48 -12.64 -5.71 5.81
CA TYR A 48 -11.32 -6.33 5.98
C TYR A 48 -11.24 -7.72 5.34
N THR A 49 -10.13 -7.98 4.66
CA THR A 49 -9.79 -9.33 4.15
C THR A 49 -8.32 -9.62 4.40
N ILE A 50 -7.93 -10.90 4.50
CA ILE A 50 -6.51 -11.29 4.55
C ILE A 50 -6.12 -11.91 3.22
N THR A 51 -5.37 -11.16 2.42
CA THR A 51 -4.89 -11.57 1.09
C THR A 51 -3.39 -11.91 1.09
N ALA A 52 -2.63 -11.35 2.03
CA ALA A 52 -1.21 -11.59 2.23
C ALA A 52 -0.94 -12.89 3.00
N ALA A 53 0.27 -13.45 2.85
CA ALA A 53 0.72 -14.52 3.73
C ALA A 53 1.01 -13.93 5.12
N PRO A 54 0.53 -14.54 6.22
CA PRO A 54 1.00 -14.17 7.55
C PRO A 54 2.51 -14.47 7.69
N LEU A 55 3.24 -13.62 8.40
CA LEU A 55 4.65 -13.82 8.74
C LEU A 55 4.76 -14.48 10.12
N TYR A 56 5.47 -15.60 10.23
CA TYR A 56 5.86 -16.13 11.52
C TYR A 56 7.22 -15.55 11.95
N TYR A 57 7.33 -15.07 13.19
CA TYR A 57 8.59 -14.61 13.76
C TYR A 57 8.56 -14.69 15.29
N ASP A 58 9.57 -15.33 15.89
CA ASP A 58 9.80 -15.41 17.35
C ASP A 58 8.55 -15.76 18.18
N GLY A 59 7.81 -16.79 17.76
CA GLY A 59 6.59 -17.20 18.45
C GLY A 59 5.37 -16.31 18.20
N MET A 60 5.46 -15.35 17.27
CA MET A 60 4.35 -14.51 16.83
C MET A 60 3.97 -14.82 15.39
N VAL A 61 2.71 -14.53 15.05
CA VAL A 61 2.15 -14.54 13.70
C VAL A 61 1.70 -13.12 13.40
N ILE A 62 2.39 -12.46 12.48
CA ILE A 62 2.13 -11.10 12.06
C ILE A 62 1.23 -11.15 10.82
N ALA A 63 0.06 -10.55 10.93
CA ALA A 63 -0.92 -10.49 9.87
C ALA A 63 -1.28 -9.03 9.53
N ALA A 64 -1.51 -8.83 8.24
CA ALA A 64 -1.90 -7.57 7.66
C ALA A 64 -3.22 -7.75 6.90
N PHE A 65 -3.95 -6.66 6.70
CA PHE A 65 -5.32 -6.70 6.18
C PHE A 65 -5.43 -5.78 4.97
N ALA A 66 -6.12 -6.26 3.94
CA ALA A 66 -6.52 -5.49 2.77
C ALA A 66 -7.90 -4.84 2.98
N GLY A 67 -8.26 -3.90 2.10
CA GLY A 67 -9.57 -3.24 2.09
C GLY A 67 -9.53 -1.72 1.93
N GLY A 68 -8.46 -1.13 1.37
CA GLY A 68 -8.32 0.32 1.17
C GLY A 68 -9.57 0.97 0.57
N GLU A 69 -10.15 0.29 -0.42
CA GLU A 69 -11.33 0.75 -1.16
C GLU A 69 -12.66 0.48 -0.43
N LYS A 70 -12.61 0.09 0.86
CA LYS A 70 -13.76 -0.27 1.69
C LYS A 70 -13.93 0.61 2.93
N ALA A 71 -13.41 1.84 2.90
CA ALA A 71 -13.54 2.81 4.01
C ALA A 71 -13.07 2.24 5.35
N VAL A 72 -11.94 1.51 5.34
CA VAL A 72 -11.37 0.86 6.52
C VAL A 72 -10.24 1.69 7.13
N ARG A 73 -9.92 1.45 8.41
CA ARG A 73 -8.70 1.97 9.04
C ARG A 73 -7.61 0.90 9.01
N GLY A 74 -6.60 1.10 8.17
CA GLY A 74 -5.48 0.18 7.99
C GLY A 74 -4.73 -0.13 9.28
N ARG A 75 -4.21 -1.37 9.35
CA ARG A 75 -3.55 -1.91 10.54
C ARG A 75 -2.70 -3.14 10.23
N VAL A 76 -1.70 -3.38 11.08
CA VAL A 76 -0.93 -4.62 11.16
C VAL A 76 -1.05 -5.14 12.59
N LYS A 77 -1.20 -6.45 12.75
CA LYS A 77 -1.37 -7.09 14.06
C LYS A 77 -0.41 -8.25 14.24
N ALA A 78 0.03 -8.48 15.46
CA ALA A 78 0.70 -9.72 15.85
C ALA A 78 -0.15 -10.53 16.82
N TYR A 79 -0.13 -11.84 16.62
CA TYR A 79 -0.82 -12.82 17.43
C TYR A 79 0.19 -13.84 17.97
N ASP A 80 -0.06 -14.43 19.13
CA ASP A 80 0.76 -15.52 19.62
C ASP A 80 0.53 -16.77 18.76
N ALA A 81 1.64 -17.39 18.36
CA ALA A 81 1.66 -18.56 17.51
C ALA A 81 0.99 -19.80 18.13
N LYS A 82 0.89 -19.87 19.46
CA LYS A 82 0.39 -21.02 20.22
C LYS A 82 -1.14 -21.08 20.25
N ASP A 83 -1.80 -19.95 20.40
CA ASP A 83 -3.25 -19.89 20.64
C ASP A 83 -3.98 -18.80 19.85
N GLY A 84 -3.26 -17.94 19.12
CA GLY A 84 -3.84 -16.86 18.34
C GLY A 84 -4.26 -15.64 19.17
N HIS A 85 -3.84 -15.51 20.43
CA HIS A 85 -4.16 -14.31 21.21
C HIS A 85 -3.48 -13.07 20.62
N LEU A 86 -4.17 -11.93 20.60
CA LEU A 86 -3.62 -10.66 20.10
C LEU A 86 -2.52 -10.14 21.04
N ILE A 87 -1.35 -9.85 20.49
CA ILE A 87 -0.20 -9.28 21.21
C ILE A 87 -0.16 -7.77 21.04
N TRP A 88 -0.17 -7.29 19.80
CA TRP A 88 -0.13 -5.86 19.50
C TRP A 88 -0.87 -5.53 18.21
N THR A 89 -1.29 -4.27 18.09
CA THR A 89 -1.87 -3.67 16.88
C THR A 89 -1.12 -2.37 16.61
N PHE A 90 -0.69 -2.18 15.36
CA PHE A 90 -0.24 -0.90 14.84
C PHE A 90 -1.25 -0.43 13.80
N TYR A 91 -1.84 0.76 13.99
CA TYR A 91 -2.69 1.39 12.99
C TYR A 91 -1.84 2.18 12.00
N THR A 92 -2.00 1.91 10.71
CA THR A 92 -1.27 2.62 9.64
C THR A 92 -1.88 3.98 9.36
N ILE A 93 -3.16 4.18 9.70
CA ILE A 93 -3.75 5.51 9.84
C ILE A 93 -3.77 5.91 11.32
N PRO A 94 -3.01 6.93 11.74
CA PRO A 94 -2.93 7.40 13.10
C PRO A 94 -4.19 8.19 13.49
N GLY A 95 -4.69 7.92 14.68
CA GLY A 95 -5.77 8.64 15.33
C GLY A 95 -5.24 9.75 16.24
N PRO A 96 -6.15 10.52 16.88
CA PRO A 96 -5.77 11.63 17.73
C PRO A 96 -4.73 11.28 18.78
N GLY A 97 -3.63 12.03 18.81
CA GLY A 97 -2.50 11.84 19.73
C GLY A 97 -1.44 10.84 19.27
N GLU A 98 -1.65 10.15 18.15
CA GLU A 98 -0.66 9.27 17.52
C GLU A 98 0.24 10.04 16.54
N ILE A 99 1.48 9.58 16.37
CA ILE A 99 2.45 10.19 15.43
C ILE A 99 1.86 10.17 14.01
N GLY A 100 1.92 11.30 13.29
CA GLY A 100 1.43 11.45 11.92
C GLY A 100 -0.03 11.88 11.81
N HIS A 101 -0.80 11.89 12.91
CA HIS A 101 -2.20 12.33 12.89
C HIS A 101 -2.36 13.80 12.52
N ASP A 102 -1.34 14.62 12.76
CA ASP A 102 -1.29 16.03 12.38
C ASP A 102 -1.34 16.26 10.86
N THR A 103 -1.12 15.22 10.06
CA THR A 103 -1.27 15.23 8.59
C THR A 103 -2.67 14.85 8.09
N TRP A 104 -3.61 14.59 9.01
CA TRP A 104 -5.02 14.37 8.71
C TRP A 104 -5.87 15.60 9.07
N PRO A 105 -7.06 15.75 8.46
CA PRO A 105 -7.95 16.86 8.79
C PRO A 105 -8.35 16.85 10.26
N LYS A 106 -8.33 18.03 10.88
CA LYS A 106 -8.70 18.22 12.30
C LYS A 106 -10.19 18.48 12.49
N ASP A 107 -10.89 18.85 11.43
CA ASP A 107 -12.28 19.28 11.39
C ASP A 107 -13.23 18.15 10.96
N ASN A 108 -12.71 16.95 10.67
CA ASN A 108 -13.51 15.80 10.31
C ASN A 108 -12.87 14.46 10.77
N ASP A 109 -13.58 13.36 10.51
CA ASP A 109 -13.22 12.01 10.95
C ASP A 109 -12.60 11.14 9.83
N ALA A 110 -12.02 11.73 8.78
CA ALA A 110 -11.48 11.00 7.62
C ALA A 110 -10.47 9.90 8.01
N TRP A 111 -9.68 10.13 9.06
CA TRP A 111 -8.71 9.17 9.58
C TRP A 111 -9.34 7.84 10.04
N LYS A 112 -10.63 7.82 10.42
CA LYS A 112 -11.32 6.58 10.84
C LYS A 112 -11.56 5.63 9.67
N TYR A 113 -11.53 6.13 8.44
CA TYR A 113 -11.88 5.39 7.22
C TYR A 113 -10.79 5.52 6.14
N GLY A 114 -9.62 6.02 6.54
CA GLY A 114 -8.61 6.56 5.64
C GLY A 114 -7.78 5.55 4.85
N GLY A 115 -8.13 4.27 4.81
CA GLY A 115 -7.42 3.26 4.03
C GLY A 115 -6.05 2.90 4.62
N ALA A 116 -4.99 3.07 3.83
CA ALA A 116 -3.60 2.69 4.10
C ALA A 116 -3.43 1.23 4.54
N THR A 117 -4.19 0.34 3.92
CA THR A 117 -4.14 -1.09 4.22
C THR A 117 -2.80 -1.71 3.82
N VAL A 118 -2.48 -2.88 4.36
CA VAL A 118 -1.22 -3.59 4.09
C VAL A 118 -1.59 -4.97 3.59
N TRP A 119 -1.26 -5.27 2.34
CA TRP A 119 -1.78 -6.43 1.60
C TRP A 119 -0.68 -7.30 0.97
N GLN A 120 0.53 -7.12 1.49
CA GLN A 120 1.73 -7.88 1.26
C GLN A 120 2.29 -8.38 2.60
N THR A 121 3.12 -9.42 2.55
CA THR A 121 3.74 -10.00 3.74
C THR A 121 4.86 -9.08 4.23
N PRO A 122 4.86 -8.65 5.50
CA PRO A 122 5.97 -7.87 6.06
C PRO A 122 7.30 -8.63 5.99
N ALA A 123 8.39 -7.90 5.80
CA ALA A 123 9.74 -8.41 5.94
C ALA A 123 10.21 -8.30 7.40
N VAL A 124 11.19 -9.09 7.81
CA VAL A 124 11.79 -9.02 9.15
C VAL A 124 13.31 -9.06 9.06
N ASP A 125 13.98 -8.19 9.80
CA ASP A 125 15.41 -8.29 10.10
C ASP A 125 15.57 -8.77 11.56
N PRO A 126 15.92 -10.04 11.77
CA PRO A 126 16.10 -10.59 13.12
C PRO A 126 17.25 -9.95 13.92
N GLU A 127 18.29 -9.44 13.26
CA GLU A 127 19.43 -8.79 13.94
C GLU A 127 19.01 -7.45 14.54
N LEU A 128 18.15 -6.72 13.83
CA LEU A 128 17.63 -5.42 14.28
C LEU A 128 16.37 -5.55 15.15
N GLY A 129 15.72 -6.71 15.12
CA GLY A 129 14.41 -6.92 15.77
C GLY A 129 13.31 -6.08 15.14
N LEU A 130 13.41 -5.80 13.83
CA LEU A 130 12.52 -4.90 13.10
C LEU A 130 11.72 -5.63 12.04
N ILE A 131 10.45 -5.25 11.90
CA ILE A 131 9.64 -5.58 10.73
C ILE A 131 9.49 -4.37 9.82
N TYR A 132 9.34 -4.65 8.52
CA TYR A 132 9.21 -3.65 7.47
C TYR A 132 8.05 -4.01 6.56
N PHE A 133 7.22 -3.03 6.25
CA PHE A 133 6.16 -3.16 5.26
C PHE A 133 5.90 -1.80 4.62
N THR A 134 5.10 -1.80 3.59
CA THR A 134 4.63 -0.61 2.89
C THR A 134 3.11 -0.51 3.05
N THR A 135 2.57 0.69 2.96
CA THR A 135 1.13 0.92 3.13
C THR A 135 0.47 1.30 1.81
N GLY A 136 -0.82 1.02 1.73
CA GLY A 136 -1.65 1.35 0.58
C GLY A 136 -2.07 2.82 0.48
N ASN A 137 -2.93 3.06 -0.49
CA ASN A 137 -3.67 4.29 -0.77
C ASN A 137 -4.42 4.87 0.45
N PRO A 138 -4.48 6.20 0.61
CA PRO A 138 -5.42 6.86 1.49
C PRO A 138 -6.82 6.94 0.87
N GLY A 139 -7.84 6.68 1.68
CA GLY A 139 -9.24 6.69 1.24
C GLY A 139 -9.94 8.05 1.46
N PRO A 140 -10.75 8.55 0.50
CA PRO A 140 -11.09 7.91 -0.78
C PRO A 140 -9.97 8.06 -1.82
N ASP A 141 -9.75 7.05 -2.66
CA ASP A 141 -8.58 6.96 -3.56
C ASP A 141 -8.37 8.17 -4.46
N PHE A 142 -9.43 8.62 -5.13
CA PHE A 142 -9.37 9.57 -6.24
C PHE A 142 -9.97 10.94 -5.89
N ASN A 143 -10.29 11.16 -4.60
CA ASN A 143 -10.82 12.44 -4.10
C ASN A 143 -10.11 12.85 -2.80
N GLY A 144 -9.12 13.72 -2.94
CA GLY A 144 -8.38 14.29 -1.81
C GLY A 144 -9.16 15.33 -1.01
N ARG A 145 -10.28 15.85 -1.54
CA ARG A 145 -11.00 17.01 -0.98
C ARG A 145 -11.45 16.82 0.47
N ILE A 146 -11.82 15.61 0.84
CA ILE A 146 -12.32 15.30 2.19
C ILE A 146 -11.21 14.87 3.15
N ARG A 147 -9.97 14.74 2.66
CA ARG A 147 -8.78 14.32 3.39
C ARG A 147 -7.56 15.23 3.12
N PRO A 148 -7.66 16.56 3.19
CA PRO A 148 -6.49 17.43 3.01
C PRO A 148 -5.34 17.07 3.96
N GLY A 149 -4.11 17.17 3.46
CA GLY A 149 -2.87 16.85 4.18
C GLY A 149 -2.15 15.62 3.63
N ASP A 150 -0.93 15.35 4.11
CA ASP A 150 -0.10 14.27 3.58
C ASP A 150 -0.68 12.87 3.80
N ASN A 151 -1.64 12.72 4.72
CA ASN A 151 -2.35 11.47 5.01
C ASN A 151 -1.42 10.35 5.51
N LEU A 152 -0.48 10.64 6.40
CA LEU A 152 0.42 9.63 6.96
C LEU A 152 -0.35 8.56 7.76
N PHE A 153 0.03 7.29 7.75
CA PHE A 153 1.15 6.69 7.04
C PHE A 153 0.67 6.00 5.77
N SER A 154 -0.22 6.58 4.97
CA SER A 154 -0.52 6.05 3.64
C SER A 154 0.72 6.10 2.74
N THR A 155 0.78 5.20 1.73
CA THR A 155 1.83 5.17 0.69
C THR A 155 3.24 5.31 1.27
N SER A 156 3.53 4.61 2.37
CA SER A 156 4.73 4.77 3.18
C SER A 156 5.42 3.43 3.43
N MET A 157 6.75 3.40 3.38
CA MET A 157 7.53 2.32 3.99
C MET A 157 7.63 2.58 5.49
N VAL A 158 7.23 1.61 6.31
CA VAL A 158 7.17 1.72 7.77
C VAL A 158 8.01 0.62 8.40
N ALA A 159 8.77 0.98 9.44
CA ALA A 159 9.47 0.04 10.29
C ALA A 159 8.95 0.08 11.73
N LEU A 160 8.70 -1.10 12.29
CA LEU A 160 8.25 -1.28 13.67
C LEU A 160 9.19 -2.24 14.41
N ASP A 161 9.28 -2.07 15.73
CA ASP A 161 9.80 -3.11 16.61
C ASP A 161 8.91 -4.35 16.51
N ALA A 162 9.51 -5.50 16.15
CA ALA A 162 8.77 -6.71 15.86
C ALA A 162 8.00 -7.25 17.08
N LYS A 163 8.54 -7.08 18.29
CA LYS A 163 8.00 -7.70 19.51
C LYS A 163 6.80 -6.97 20.09
N ASN A 164 6.77 -5.65 19.94
CA ASN A 164 5.77 -4.82 20.60
C ASN A 164 5.03 -3.86 19.65
N GLY A 165 5.35 -3.87 18.36
CA GLY A 165 4.70 -3.04 17.35
C GLY A 165 5.01 -1.55 17.48
N LYS A 166 5.97 -1.14 18.30
CA LYS A 166 6.32 0.28 18.46
C LYS A 166 6.94 0.84 17.18
N TYR A 167 6.46 2.01 16.79
CA TYR A 167 6.99 2.79 15.68
C TYR A 167 8.50 3.04 15.81
N ARG A 168 9.23 2.92 14.70
CA ARG A 168 10.68 3.20 14.63
C ARG A 168 11.00 4.30 13.63
N TRP A 169 10.60 4.12 12.39
CA TRP A 169 10.76 5.10 11.33
C TRP A 169 9.74 4.85 10.21
N HIS A 170 9.49 5.86 9.39
CA HIS A 170 8.80 5.70 8.12
C HIS A 170 9.48 6.58 7.06
N PHE A 171 9.17 6.30 5.79
CA PHE A 171 9.40 7.18 4.66
C PHE A 171 8.15 7.14 3.78
N GLN A 172 7.50 8.28 3.59
CA GLN A 172 6.34 8.38 2.70
C GLN A 172 6.81 8.47 1.25
N GLN A 173 6.34 7.57 0.41
CA GLN A 173 6.68 7.46 -1.00
C GLN A 173 5.81 8.36 -1.87
N ILE A 174 4.54 8.59 -1.47
CA ILE A 174 3.63 9.48 -2.21
C ILE A 174 2.94 10.40 -1.22
N HIS A 175 3.14 11.71 -1.33
CA HIS A 175 2.43 12.69 -0.50
C HIS A 175 1.01 12.88 -1.02
N HIS A 176 0.00 12.83 -0.14
CA HIS A 176 -1.40 13.07 -0.50
C HIS A 176 -1.80 12.30 -1.77
N ASP A 177 -1.65 10.96 -1.75
CA ASP A 177 -1.88 10.13 -2.94
C ASP A 177 -3.30 10.33 -3.50
N LEU A 178 -3.38 10.43 -4.82
CA LEU A 178 -4.61 10.57 -5.61
C LEU A 178 -4.69 9.52 -6.72
N TRP A 179 -3.71 8.61 -6.84
CA TRP A 179 -3.53 7.79 -8.03
C TRP A 179 -3.62 6.29 -7.75
N ASP A 180 -3.97 5.91 -6.52
CA ASP A 180 -3.96 4.52 -6.05
C ASP A 180 -2.54 3.92 -6.19
N TYR A 181 -1.54 4.69 -5.76
CA TYR A 181 -0.13 4.28 -5.78
C TYR A 181 0.28 3.67 -4.44
N ASP A 182 -0.44 2.62 -4.01
CA ASP A 182 0.02 1.71 -2.97
C ASP A 182 1.50 1.32 -3.16
N GLY A 183 2.15 0.97 -2.05
CA GLY A 183 3.36 0.14 -2.08
C GLY A 183 3.04 -1.34 -1.87
N PRO A 184 2.57 -2.11 -2.87
CA PRO A 184 2.17 -3.50 -2.68
C PRO A 184 3.31 -4.50 -2.90
N ASN A 185 4.44 -4.04 -3.41
CA ASN A 185 5.58 -4.91 -3.63
C ASN A 185 6.18 -5.23 -2.25
N PRO A 186 6.47 -6.51 -1.93
CA PRO A 186 7.07 -6.85 -0.65
C PRO A 186 8.42 -6.15 -0.47
N VAL A 187 8.65 -5.58 0.72
CA VAL A 187 9.93 -4.95 1.06
C VAL A 187 11.04 -6.01 1.04
N MET A 188 12.06 -5.80 0.22
CA MET A 188 13.23 -6.67 0.18
C MET A 188 14.36 -6.11 1.03
N LEU A 189 14.95 -6.95 1.87
CA LEU A 189 16.08 -6.60 2.72
C LEU A 189 17.35 -7.22 2.14
N PHE A 190 18.39 -6.41 1.94
CA PHE A 190 19.68 -6.87 1.45
C PHE A 190 20.80 -5.95 1.90
N ASP A 191 22.03 -6.44 1.86
CA ASP A 191 23.21 -5.63 2.13
C ASP A 191 23.88 -5.26 0.80
N VAL A 192 24.22 -3.99 0.63
CA VAL A 192 24.77 -3.46 -0.63
C VAL A 192 25.86 -2.43 -0.37
N LYS A 193 26.87 -2.37 -1.24
CA LYS A 193 27.97 -1.41 -1.15
C LYS A 193 27.54 -0.06 -1.73
N VAL A 194 27.46 0.98 -0.90
CA VAL A 194 27.15 2.36 -1.30
C VAL A 194 28.21 3.29 -0.75
N GLY A 195 28.83 4.10 -1.61
CA GLY A 195 29.91 5.02 -1.19
C GLY A 195 31.09 4.31 -0.53
N GLY A 196 31.43 3.10 -1.00
CA GLY A 196 32.54 2.31 -0.46
C GLY A 196 32.23 1.51 0.81
N ARG A 197 31.06 1.69 1.43
CA ARG A 197 30.66 1.01 2.67
C ARG A 197 29.49 0.05 2.43
N ILE A 198 29.49 -1.08 3.13
CA ILE A 198 28.32 -1.98 3.16
C ILE A 198 27.20 -1.30 3.96
N ARG A 199 26.00 -1.24 3.38
CA ARG A 199 24.82 -0.62 3.96
C ARG A 199 23.67 -1.63 3.98
N LYS A 200 22.89 -1.57 5.06
CA LYS A 200 21.72 -2.41 5.27
C LYS A 200 20.53 -1.79 4.53
N ALA A 201 20.21 -2.27 3.33
CA ALA A 201 19.11 -1.75 2.51
C ALA A 201 17.77 -2.42 2.82
N ALA A 202 16.71 -1.62 2.74
CA ALA A 202 15.33 -2.05 2.48
C ALA A 202 14.90 -1.39 1.16
N ALA A 203 14.37 -2.17 0.23
CA ALA A 203 13.88 -1.63 -1.04
C ALA A 203 12.51 -2.16 -1.42
N GLU A 204 11.71 -1.29 -2.02
CA GLU A 204 10.38 -1.59 -2.52
C GLU A 204 10.18 -0.91 -3.88
N ALA A 205 9.64 -1.67 -4.85
CA ALA A 205 9.27 -1.18 -6.17
C ALA A 205 7.80 -0.76 -6.15
N ASN A 206 7.55 0.54 -6.10
CA ASN A 206 6.21 1.09 -5.89
C ASN A 206 5.40 1.10 -7.21
N LYS A 207 4.08 1.18 -7.10
CA LYS A 207 3.17 1.36 -8.23
C LYS A 207 3.49 2.61 -9.07
N ASP A 208 4.06 3.65 -8.47
CA ASP A 208 4.44 4.89 -9.16
C ASP A 208 5.54 4.73 -10.21
N GLY A 209 6.24 3.58 -10.25
CA GLY A 209 7.28 3.26 -11.23
C GLY A 209 8.72 3.50 -10.77
N TRP A 210 8.95 3.80 -9.48
CA TRP A 210 10.29 3.88 -8.89
C TRP A 210 10.59 2.79 -7.86
N VAL A 211 11.88 2.55 -7.64
CA VAL A 211 12.37 1.72 -6.53
C VAL A 211 12.88 2.64 -5.41
N TYR A 212 12.26 2.55 -4.24
CA TYR A 212 12.65 3.30 -3.06
C TYR A 212 13.68 2.49 -2.27
N ILE A 213 14.93 2.96 -2.20
CA ILE A 213 16.03 2.25 -1.53
C ILE A 213 16.48 3.03 -0.28
N LEU A 214 16.13 2.50 0.89
CA LEU A 214 16.33 3.14 2.19
C LEU A 214 17.30 2.34 3.05
N ASP A 215 18.00 3.01 3.98
CA ASP A 215 18.75 2.35 5.03
C ASP A 215 17.75 1.78 6.04
N ARG A 216 17.66 0.46 6.15
CA ARG A 216 16.65 -0.19 6.98
C ARG A 216 16.82 0.08 8.48
N THR A 217 17.95 0.62 8.91
CA THR A 217 18.17 1.00 10.32
C THR A 217 17.47 2.31 10.71
N ASN A 218 17.19 3.19 9.75
CA ASN A 218 16.74 4.57 10.05
C ASN A 218 15.84 5.23 8.99
N GLY A 219 15.52 4.54 7.89
CA GLY A 219 14.63 5.03 6.84
C GLY A 219 15.23 6.08 5.91
N LYS A 220 16.51 6.44 6.05
CA LYS A 220 17.13 7.46 5.19
C LYS A 220 17.45 6.90 3.80
N PRO A 221 17.28 7.68 2.72
CA PRO A 221 17.64 7.25 1.37
C PRO A 221 19.12 6.84 1.26
N LEU A 222 19.40 5.71 0.61
CA LEU A 222 20.78 5.26 0.39
C LEU A 222 21.46 5.95 -0.80
N ILE A 223 20.71 6.16 -1.89
CA ILE A 223 21.21 6.77 -3.13
C ILE A 223 20.67 8.20 -3.37
N GLY A 224 19.73 8.63 -2.52
CA GLY A 224 19.08 9.93 -2.57
C GLY A 224 17.67 9.87 -3.16
N ILE A 225 16.80 10.70 -2.62
CA ILE A 225 15.43 10.95 -3.08
C ILE A 225 15.24 12.47 -2.98
N ASP A 226 14.80 13.10 -4.07
CA ASP A 226 14.69 14.55 -4.17
C ASP A 226 13.20 14.96 -4.20
N GLU A 227 12.81 15.93 -3.38
CA GLU A 227 11.50 16.59 -3.49
C GLU A 227 11.41 17.38 -4.80
N LYS A 228 10.46 17.03 -5.68
CA LYS A 228 10.26 17.72 -6.96
C LYS A 228 8.87 18.34 -7.05
N PRO A 229 8.74 19.58 -7.55
CA PRO A 229 7.45 20.18 -7.81
C PRO A 229 6.62 19.34 -8.79
N VAL A 230 5.33 19.21 -8.50
CA VAL A 230 4.36 18.53 -9.38
C VAL A 230 3.19 19.48 -9.71
N PRO A 231 2.41 19.25 -10.77
CA PRO A 231 1.26 20.09 -11.08
C PRO A 231 0.21 20.07 -9.97
N GLN A 232 -0.49 21.19 -9.78
CA GLN A 232 -1.41 21.40 -8.66
C GLN A 232 -2.88 21.42 -9.11
N GLU A 233 -3.77 20.90 -8.26
CA GLU A 233 -5.22 21.00 -8.38
C GLU A 233 -5.79 21.41 -7.01
N PRO A 234 -6.01 22.71 -6.77
CA PRO A 234 -6.40 23.21 -5.45
C PRO A 234 -7.70 22.61 -4.89
N ARG A 235 -8.60 22.12 -5.75
CA ARG A 235 -9.85 21.46 -5.29
C ARG A 235 -9.59 20.12 -4.60
N GLN A 236 -8.52 19.44 -4.99
CA GLN A 236 -8.06 18.16 -4.42
C GLN A 236 -7.15 18.36 -3.21
N PHE A 237 -6.59 19.55 -2.99
CA PHE A 237 -5.49 19.80 -2.02
C PHE A 237 -4.21 19.01 -2.32
N THR A 238 -3.85 18.94 -3.61
CA THR A 238 -2.60 18.29 -4.07
C THR A 238 -1.38 18.74 -3.27
N SER A 239 -0.48 17.81 -2.99
CA SER A 239 0.85 18.15 -2.43
C SER A 239 1.66 18.99 -3.44
N PRO A 240 2.39 20.03 -2.99
CA PRO A 240 3.25 20.85 -3.85
C PRO A 240 4.42 20.07 -4.46
N THR A 241 4.92 19.05 -3.76
CA THR A 241 6.05 18.23 -4.18
C THR A 241 5.78 16.74 -4.00
N GLN A 242 6.56 15.93 -4.69
CA GLN A 242 6.62 14.48 -4.49
C GLN A 242 8.08 14.03 -4.32
N PRO A 243 8.36 12.99 -3.53
CA PRO A 243 9.69 12.46 -3.34
C PRO A 243 10.08 11.58 -4.53
N ILE A 244 11.06 12.01 -5.32
CA ILE A 244 11.48 11.31 -6.54
C ILE A 244 12.84 10.64 -6.35
N PRO A 245 12.93 9.30 -6.37
CA PRO A 245 14.21 8.60 -6.26
C PRO A 245 15.23 9.03 -7.31
N ARG A 246 16.49 9.13 -6.88
CA ARG A 246 17.60 9.36 -7.82
C ARG A 246 17.88 8.08 -8.59
N GLY A 247 17.74 8.17 -9.90
CA GLY A 247 17.84 7.04 -10.81
C GLY A 247 16.69 7.07 -11.82
N ASP A 248 16.70 6.10 -12.72
CA ASP A 248 15.65 5.98 -13.72
C ASP A 248 14.43 5.28 -13.12
N ALA A 249 13.24 5.70 -13.57
CA ALA A 249 12.04 4.92 -13.35
C ALA A 249 12.15 3.59 -14.12
N PHE A 250 11.63 2.50 -13.55
CA PHE A 250 11.68 1.19 -14.20
C PHE A 250 10.55 0.99 -15.22
N VAL A 251 9.60 1.93 -15.29
CA VAL A 251 8.59 2.06 -16.35
C VAL A 251 8.49 3.50 -16.84
N PRO A 252 7.99 3.75 -18.06
CA PRO A 252 7.82 5.11 -18.57
C PRO A 252 6.76 5.92 -17.80
N HIS A 253 7.04 7.19 -17.53
CA HIS A 253 6.15 8.11 -16.79
C HIS A 253 5.49 9.18 -17.69
N SER A 254 5.44 8.98 -19.00
CA SER A 254 4.81 9.93 -19.94
C SER A 254 4.33 9.23 -21.20
N ILE A 255 3.18 9.64 -21.72
CA ILE A 255 2.57 9.05 -22.90
C ILE A 255 3.03 9.82 -24.15
N ASP A 256 3.62 9.13 -25.11
CA ASP A 256 4.11 9.76 -26.35
C ASP A 256 2.98 10.01 -27.36
N ILE A 257 2.04 9.06 -27.46
CA ILE A 257 0.92 9.10 -28.40
C ILE A 257 -0.38 9.04 -27.61
N ALA A 258 -1.18 10.10 -27.72
CA ALA A 258 -2.48 10.17 -27.08
C ALA A 258 -3.39 9.01 -27.55
N PRO A 259 -4.12 8.34 -26.65
CA PRO A 259 -5.17 7.42 -27.06
C PRO A 259 -6.23 8.14 -27.90
N GLU A 260 -6.79 7.43 -28.89
CA GLU A 260 -7.83 7.98 -29.77
C GLU A 260 -8.99 8.58 -28.95
N GLY A 261 -9.34 9.83 -29.26
CA GLY A 261 -10.43 10.56 -28.59
C GLY A 261 -10.01 11.28 -27.30
N TYR A 262 -8.74 11.27 -26.92
CA TYR A 262 -8.23 11.98 -25.75
C TYR A 262 -7.13 12.98 -26.12
N THR A 263 -7.06 14.08 -25.37
CA THR A 263 -5.92 15.00 -25.38
C THR A 263 -5.10 14.77 -24.13
N LEU A 264 -3.78 14.64 -24.27
CA LEU A 264 -2.90 14.44 -23.12
C LEU A 264 -2.76 15.75 -22.32
N VAL A 265 -3.24 15.73 -21.09
CA VAL A 265 -2.94 16.76 -20.10
C VAL A 265 -1.55 16.46 -19.52
N ASN A 266 -0.66 17.46 -19.49
CA ASN A 266 0.71 17.30 -18.97
C ASN A 266 1.43 16.06 -19.55
N GLN A 267 1.23 15.77 -20.85
CA GLN A 267 1.82 14.61 -21.54
C GLN A 267 1.45 13.25 -20.87
N GLY A 268 0.34 13.17 -20.13
CA GLY A 268 -0.07 11.98 -19.40
C GLY A 268 0.96 11.53 -18.36
N ARG A 269 1.65 12.50 -17.73
CA ARG A 269 2.73 12.19 -16.78
C ARG A 269 2.22 11.70 -15.44
N THR A 270 3.01 10.85 -14.78
CA THR A 270 2.89 10.56 -13.33
C THR A 270 2.66 11.85 -12.54
N PHE A 271 1.80 11.79 -11.52
CA PHE A 271 1.39 12.93 -10.69
C PHE A 271 0.62 14.05 -11.42
N THR A 272 0.12 13.82 -12.63
CA THR A 272 -0.84 14.75 -13.23
C THR A 272 -2.16 14.67 -12.43
N PRO A 273 -2.59 15.77 -11.79
CA PRO A 273 -3.83 15.76 -11.02
C PRO A 273 -5.03 15.82 -11.97
N PHE A 274 -6.19 15.44 -11.45
CA PHE A 274 -7.45 15.38 -12.20
C PHE A 274 -8.61 15.87 -11.35
N TRP A 275 -9.75 16.17 -11.96
CA TRP A 275 -11.00 16.46 -11.23
C TRP A 275 -12.20 16.05 -12.09
N GLY A 276 -12.86 17.03 -12.73
CA GLY A 276 -14.10 16.83 -13.47
C GLY A 276 -13.94 16.13 -14.82
N GLU A 277 -12.98 16.55 -15.64
CA GLU A 277 -12.73 15.92 -16.94
C GLU A 277 -11.77 14.74 -16.80
N PRO A 278 -12.06 13.58 -17.42
CA PRO A 278 -11.15 12.45 -17.41
C PRO A 278 -9.82 12.78 -18.07
N ILE A 279 -8.72 12.36 -17.45
CA ILE A 279 -7.39 12.43 -18.04
C ILE A 279 -6.81 11.03 -18.21
N VAL A 280 -5.82 10.89 -19.09
CA VAL A 280 -5.06 9.65 -19.24
C VAL A 280 -3.63 9.90 -18.78
N LEU A 281 -3.11 9.03 -17.91
CA LEU A 281 -1.72 9.07 -17.45
C LEU A 281 -1.13 7.67 -17.28
N LYS A 282 0.19 7.60 -17.08
CA LYS A 282 0.88 6.38 -16.66
C LYS A 282 1.99 6.67 -15.62
N PRO A 283 2.26 5.73 -14.69
CA PRO A 283 1.56 4.45 -14.50
C PRO A 283 0.10 4.59 -14.08
N GLY A 284 -0.76 3.65 -14.48
CA GLY A 284 -2.13 3.57 -13.97
C GLY A 284 -2.21 3.04 -12.53
N PRO A 285 -3.42 2.80 -11.98
CA PRO A 285 -3.61 2.30 -10.61
C PRO A 285 -3.16 0.84 -10.43
N ARG A 286 -3.00 0.08 -11.54
CA ARG A 286 -2.30 -1.21 -11.50
C ARG A 286 -0.80 -1.07 -11.27
N GLY A 287 -0.26 0.13 -11.40
CA GLY A 287 1.12 0.50 -11.17
C GLY A 287 2.11 0.03 -12.22
N GLY A 288 3.33 0.55 -12.12
CA GLY A 288 4.51 0.02 -12.76
C GLY A 288 4.90 -1.33 -12.17
N ALA A 289 4.81 -1.48 -10.85
CA ALA A 289 4.95 -2.74 -10.14
C ALA A 289 3.71 -2.99 -9.26
N ASN A 290 3.49 -4.25 -8.89
CA ASN A 290 2.36 -4.63 -8.05
C ASN A 290 2.76 -5.76 -7.08
N TRP A 291 1.80 -6.60 -6.65
CA TRP A 291 2.00 -7.66 -5.64
C TRP A 291 2.98 -8.77 -6.04
N ALA A 292 3.38 -8.87 -7.31
CA ALA A 292 4.36 -9.85 -7.75
C ALA A 292 5.73 -9.49 -7.15
N PRO A 293 6.35 -10.35 -6.32
CA PRO A 293 7.56 -9.99 -5.60
C PRO A 293 8.72 -9.72 -6.56
N SER A 294 9.50 -8.69 -6.24
CA SER A 294 10.79 -8.42 -6.88
C SER A 294 11.84 -9.43 -6.40
N SER A 295 13.00 -9.47 -7.08
CA SER A 295 14.15 -10.29 -6.65
C SER A 295 15.46 -9.52 -6.73
N TYR A 296 16.44 -9.89 -5.91
CA TYR A 296 17.75 -9.25 -5.84
C TYR A 296 18.84 -10.30 -5.90
N ASP A 297 19.85 -10.05 -6.75
CA ASP A 297 21.04 -10.89 -6.85
C ASP A 297 22.26 -10.15 -6.26
N PRO A 298 22.80 -10.60 -5.11
CA PRO A 298 23.97 -9.97 -4.48
C PRO A 298 25.27 -10.15 -5.28
N GLY A 299 25.34 -11.12 -6.20
CA GLY A 299 26.51 -11.32 -7.06
C GLY A 299 26.62 -10.27 -8.16
N THR A 300 25.49 -9.93 -8.78
CA THR A 300 25.42 -8.92 -9.84
C THR A 300 25.04 -7.51 -9.33
N ASN A 301 24.55 -7.41 -8.08
CA ASN A 301 23.92 -6.19 -7.52
C ASN A 301 22.74 -5.68 -8.36
N LEU A 302 21.99 -6.60 -8.95
CA LEU A 302 20.81 -6.29 -9.76
C LEU A 302 19.52 -6.55 -8.98
N TYR A 303 18.59 -5.60 -9.09
CA TYR A 303 17.23 -5.69 -8.58
C TYR A 303 16.27 -5.88 -9.76
N TYR A 304 15.53 -6.97 -9.77
CA TYR A 304 14.64 -7.37 -10.86
C TYR A 304 13.19 -7.11 -10.47
N VAL A 305 12.49 -6.31 -11.29
CA VAL A 305 11.10 -5.90 -11.07
C VAL A 305 10.19 -6.56 -12.11
N CYS A 306 9.04 -7.09 -11.66
CA CYS A 306 7.96 -7.49 -12.56
C CYS A 306 7.19 -6.24 -13.00
N ALA A 307 7.63 -5.63 -14.09
CA ALA A 307 7.13 -4.34 -14.56
C ALA A 307 5.88 -4.44 -15.45
N THR A 308 4.99 -3.45 -15.35
CA THR A 308 3.80 -3.26 -16.18
C THR A 308 3.78 -1.84 -16.73
N ASP A 309 3.87 -1.70 -18.06
CA ASP A 309 3.64 -0.41 -18.73
C ASP A 309 2.18 -0.35 -19.20
N ALA A 310 1.38 0.47 -18.53
CA ALA A 310 -0.03 0.66 -18.87
C ALA A 310 -0.50 2.10 -18.57
N ALA A 311 -1.09 2.73 -19.59
CA ALA A 311 -1.86 3.96 -19.43
C ALA A 311 -3.28 3.66 -18.97
N THR A 312 -3.83 4.51 -18.09
CA THR A 312 -5.19 4.39 -17.57
C THR A 312 -5.87 5.75 -17.51
N LEU A 313 -7.20 5.75 -17.69
CA LEU A 313 -8.02 6.93 -17.49
C LEU A 313 -8.32 7.12 -16.01
N PHE A 314 -8.22 8.36 -15.52
CA PHE A 314 -8.58 8.78 -14.17
C PHE A 314 -9.62 9.88 -14.22
N LYS A 315 -10.56 9.85 -13.27
CA LYS A 315 -11.55 10.89 -13.05
C LYS A 315 -11.81 11.02 -11.55
N GLY A 316 -11.85 12.25 -11.05
CA GLY A 316 -12.20 12.55 -9.67
C GLY A 316 -13.69 12.36 -9.39
N GLY A 317 -14.01 12.35 -8.10
CA GLY A 317 -15.38 12.26 -7.59
C GLY A 317 -16.17 13.56 -7.69
N GLU A 318 -17.36 13.57 -7.11
CA GLU A 318 -18.24 14.75 -7.06
C GLU A 318 -17.78 15.74 -5.97
N ASP A 319 -18.17 17.01 -6.11
CA ASP A 319 -17.77 18.09 -5.18
C ASP A 319 -18.36 17.92 -3.77
N ASP A 320 -19.44 17.14 -3.61
CA ASP A 320 -20.17 16.90 -2.36
C ASP A 320 -19.94 15.50 -1.76
N GLU A 321 -18.81 14.87 -2.11
CA GLU A 321 -18.38 13.58 -1.56
C GLU A 321 -18.46 13.58 -0.03
N LYS A 322 -19.07 12.52 0.53
CA LYS A 322 -19.27 12.37 1.97
C LYS A 322 -18.36 11.28 2.51
N LEU A 323 -17.95 11.44 3.77
CA LEU A 323 -17.31 10.36 4.50
C LEU A 323 -18.26 9.15 4.56
N LEU A 324 -17.76 8.01 4.12
CA LEU A 324 -18.51 6.75 4.11
C LEU A 324 -18.20 5.93 5.36
N GLN A 325 -19.06 4.95 5.62
CA GLN A 325 -18.89 4.01 6.74
C GLN A 325 -18.13 2.75 6.30
N GLU A 326 -17.51 2.05 7.26
CA GLU A 326 -16.78 0.80 7.02
C GLU A 326 -17.57 -0.19 6.14
N GLY A 327 -16.86 -0.81 5.19
CA GLY A 327 -17.42 -1.77 4.24
C GLY A 327 -18.03 -1.16 2.97
N GLN A 328 -18.24 0.16 2.92
CA GLN A 328 -18.74 0.86 1.74
C GLN A 328 -17.63 1.14 0.73
N GLY A 329 -17.93 1.13 -0.58
CA GLY A 329 -16.93 1.39 -1.62
C GLY A 329 -16.42 2.83 -1.57
N TYR A 330 -15.11 3.01 -1.47
CA TYR A 330 -14.48 4.28 -1.08
C TYR A 330 -13.46 4.79 -2.11
N LEU A 331 -13.82 4.73 -3.40
CA LEU A 331 -12.95 5.19 -4.49
C LEU A 331 -12.94 6.72 -4.63
N GLY A 332 -14.06 7.40 -4.33
CA GLY A 332 -14.20 8.84 -4.57
C GLY A 332 -13.93 9.25 -6.02
N GLY A 333 -14.20 8.39 -7.00
CA GLY A 333 -13.91 8.66 -8.41
C GLY A 333 -13.97 7.41 -9.27
N ALA A 334 -13.36 7.45 -10.45
CA ALA A 334 -13.36 6.34 -11.41
C ALA A 334 -12.03 6.22 -12.16
N PHE A 335 -11.69 4.98 -12.51
CA PHE A 335 -10.60 4.64 -13.41
C PHE A 335 -11.01 3.52 -14.37
N GLY A 336 -10.34 3.40 -15.52
CA GLY A 336 -10.60 2.29 -16.43
C GLY A 336 -10.05 2.44 -17.84
N ARG A 337 -10.44 1.53 -18.73
CA ARG A 337 -10.19 1.60 -20.18
C ARG A 337 -11.46 2.04 -20.93
N ARG A 338 -11.30 2.59 -22.14
CA ARG A 338 -12.43 2.97 -23.02
C ARG A 338 -13.39 1.78 -23.16
N GLY A 339 -14.64 1.95 -22.71
CA GLY A 339 -15.70 0.92 -22.79
C GLY A 339 -15.97 0.14 -21.51
N GLU A 340 -15.11 0.21 -20.49
CA GLU A 340 -15.38 -0.38 -19.17
C GLU A 340 -16.20 0.62 -18.33
N ARG A 341 -17.51 0.42 -18.26
CA ARG A 341 -18.34 1.10 -17.25
C ARG A 341 -18.07 0.47 -15.89
N SER A 342 -17.07 0.94 -15.17
CA SER A 342 -16.95 0.66 -13.74
C SER A 342 -17.97 1.49 -12.97
N GLY A 343 -19.12 0.89 -12.66
CA GLY A 343 -20.04 1.36 -11.62
C GLY A 343 -21.06 2.43 -12.04
N GLN A 344 -22.14 2.03 -12.70
CA GLN A 344 -23.43 2.73 -12.56
C GLN A 344 -24.43 1.77 -11.93
N ARG A 345 -24.86 2.08 -10.69
CA ARG A 345 -26.03 1.43 -10.07
C ARG A 345 -27.28 1.88 -10.84
N PHE A 346 -27.85 1.00 -11.66
CA PHE A 346 -29.19 1.21 -12.18
C PHE A 346 -30.21 0.75 -11.12
N ARG A 347 -31.03 1.70 -10.66
CA ARG A 347 -32.18 1.43 -9.81
C ARG A 347 -33.26 0.84 -10.70
N VAL A 348 -33.56 -0.46 -10.56
CA VAL A 348 -34.78 -1.03 -11.12
C VAL A 348 -35.94 -0.45 -10.32
N ARG A 349 -36.73 0.43 -10.93
CA ARG A 349 -38.11 0.68 -10.47
C ARG A 349 -38.98 -0.44 -11.05
N GLY A 350 -39.82 -1.00 -10.18
CA GLY A 350 -40.70 -2.12 -10.49
C GLY A 350 -41.78 -1.81 -11.51
#